data_AF-A0A850G8V6-F1
#
_entry.id   AF-A0A850G8V6-F1
#
_cell.length_a   1.000
_cell.length_b   1.000
_cell.length_c   1.000
_cell.angle_alpha   90.00
_cell.angle_beta   90.00
_cell.angle_gamma   90.00
#
_symmetry.space_group_name_H-M   'P 1'
#
loop_
_entity.id
_entity.type
_entity.pdbx_description
1 polymer ?
#
loop_
_entity_poly.entity_id
_entity_poly.type
_entity_poly.pdbx_seq_one_letter_code
_entity_poly.pdbx_strand_id
1 'polypeptide(L)'
;MAPTQKTADELLREMSDNLGLGHEPQDWGIINADGDRLDEFVTFFQREELLPTQRFELADLILASANERLLEGLDVEIELLKTLAREYDRAFTPHIEYWSGLEDEDEFPLSRLLRRTKGSSRASR
;
A
#
# COMPACT_ATOMS: atom_id res chain seq x y z
N MET A 1 -28.32 9.56 20.92
CA MET A 1 -26.85 9.59 21.05
C MET A 1 -26.29 9.43 19.65
N ALA A 2 -25.52 10.39 19.15
CA ALA A 2 -24.83 10.20 17.87
C ALA A 2 -23.74 9.13 18.05
N PRO A 3 -23.51 8.24 17.08
CA PRO A 3 -22.39 7.31 17.16
C PRO A 3 -21.08 8.13 17.21
N THR A 4 -20.28 7.92 18.24
CA THR A 4 -18.95 8.54 18.36
C THR A 4 -18.10 8.01 17.21
N GLN A 5 -17.64 8.90 16.34
CA GLN A 5 -16.78 8.54 15.21
C GLN A 5 -15.44 8.02 15.77
N LYS A 6 -15.01 6.83 15.34
CA LYS A 6 -13.70 6.27 15.72
C LYS A 6 -12.60 7.21 15.25
N THR A 7 -11.58 7.40 16.08
CA THR A 7 -10.37 8.16 15.76
C THR A 7 -9.48 7.38 14.79
N ALA A 8 -8.52 8.05 14.14
CA ALA A 8 -7.57 7.40 13.24
C ALA A 8 -6.74 6.33 13.96
N ASP A 9 -6.28 6.58 15.19
CA ASP A 9 -5.52 5.62 16.01
C ASP A 9 -6.36 4.38 16.35
N GLU A 10 -7.64 4.56 16.72
CA GLU A 10 -8.54 3.44 17.01
C GLU A 10 -8.79 2.58 15.77
N LEU A 11 -8.92 3.20 14.59
CA LEU A 11 -9.09 2.50 13.32
C LEU A 11 -7.82 1.75 12.90
N LEU A 12 -6.65 2.34 13.14
CA LEU A 12 -5.36 1.72 12.87
C LEU A 12 -5.09 0.53 13.80
N ARG A 13 -5.44 0.67 15.08
CA ARG A 13 -5.39 -0.42 16.07
C ARG A 13 -6.28 -1.59 15.69
N GLU A 14 -7.53 -1.33 15.33
CA GLU A 14 -8.46 -2.37 14.87
C GLU A 14 -7.93 -3.08 13.63
N MET A 15 -7.37 -2.33 12.68
CA MET A 15 -6.77 -2.92 11.48
C MET A 15 -5.51 -3.73 11.81
N SER A 16 -4.68 -3.27 12.75
CA SER A 16 -3.52 -3.99 13.25
C SER A 16 -3.93 -5.32 13.87
N ASP A 17 -4.94 -5.31 14.75
CA ASP A 17 -5.44 -6.52 15.41
C ASP A 17 -6.02 -7.52 14.40
N ASN A 18 -6.80 -7.04 13.41
CA ASN A 18 -7.40 -7.87 12.37
C ASN A 18 -6.36 -8.57 11.48
N LEU A 19 -5.25 -7.89 11.20
CA LEU A 19 -4.14 -8.41 10.39
C LEU A 19 -3.05 -9.05 11.27
N GLY A 20 -3.21 -9.13 12.59
CA GLY A 20 -2.16 -9.65 13.48
C GLY A 20 -0.83 -8.89 13.37
N LEU A 21 -0.89 -7.57 13.20
CA LEU A 21 0.25 -6.66 13.03
C LEU A 21 0.54 -5.88 14.31
N GLY A 22 1.75 -5.31 14.38
CA GLY A 22 2.11 -4.38 15.44
C GLY A 22 1.34 -3.07 15.31
N HIS A 23 0.83 -2.54 16.41
CA HIS A 23 0.23 -1.21 16.43
C HIS A 23 1.30 -0.14 16.63
N GLU A 24 1.58 0.61 15.59
CA GLU A 24 2.46 1.77 15.61
C GLU A 24 1.75 2.97 14.96
N PRO A 25 1.56 4.10 15.66
CA PRO A 25 0.86 5.28 15.10
C PRO A 25 1.61 6.01 13.98
N GLN A 26 2.91 5.75 13.83
CA GLN A 26 3.77 6.39 12.84
C GLN A 26 4.45 5.33 11.98
N ASP A 27 4.51 5.54 10.67
CA ASP A 27 5.18 4.62 9.74
C ASP A 27 4.67 3.17 9.83
N TRP A 28 3.39 3.00 10.19
CA TRP A 28 2.75 1.70 10.42
C TRP A 28 2.94 0.73 9.26
N GLY A 29 2.74 1.21 8.03
CA GLY A 29 2.87 0.42 6.81
C GLY A 29 4.31 -0.02 6.53
N ILE A 30 5.31 0.79 6.91
CA ILE A 30 6.73 0.48 6.72
C ILE A 30 7.19 -0.54 7.77
N ILE A 31 6.85 -0.33 9.04
CA ILE A 31 7.26 -1.21 10.14
C ILE A 31 6.66 -2.61 10.02
N ASN A 32 5.43 -2.69 9.51
CA ASN A 32 4.72 -3.96 9.33
C ASN A 32 4.86 -4.55 7.92
N ALA A 33 5.68 -3.95 7.05
CA ALA A 33 5.89 -4.43 5.69
C ALA A 33 6.41 -5.87 5.71
N ASP A 34 5.77 -6.73 4.93
CA ASP A 34 6.13 -8.14 4.84
C ASP A 34 5.83 -8.66 3.45
N GLY A 35 6.89 -8.96 2.70
CA GLY A 35 6.81 -9.46 1.34
C GLY A 35 6.01 -10.76 1.22
N ASP A 36 6.11 -11.67 2.17
CA ASP A 36 5.38 -12.95 2.14
C ASP A 36 3.87 -12.76 2.31
N ARG A 37 3.45 -11.66 2.95
CA ARG A 37 2.05 -11.36 3.26
C ARG A 37 1.38 -10.39 2.29
N LEU A 38 2.07 -9.95 1.23
CA LEU A 38 1.51 -9.02 0.23
C LEU A 38 0.12 -9.46 -0.29
N ASP A 39 -0.04 -10.74 -0.62
CA ASP A 39 -1.29 -11.25 -1.19
C ASP A 39 -2.45 -11.23 -0.17
N GLU A 40 -2.13 -11.42 1.10
CA GLU A 40 -3.07 -11.29 2.22
C GLU A 40 -3.55 -9.85 2.33
N PHE A 41 -2.63 -8.88 2.32
CA PHE A 41 -2.95 -7.46 2.44
C PHE A 41 -3.79 -6.96 1.27
N VAL A 42 -3.46 -7.36 0.05
CA VAL A 42 -4.28 -7.05 -1.13
C VAL A 42 -5.68 -7.66 -1.02
N THR A 43 -5.77 -8.93 -0.60
CA THR A 43 -7.06 -9.60 -0.41
C THR A 43 -7.91 -8.89 0.63
N PHE A 44 -7.32 -8.48 1.76
CA PHE A 44 -8.00 -7.74 2.82
C PHE A 44 -8.50 -6.38 2.31
N PHE A 45 -7.67 -5.65 1.56
CA PHE A 45 -8.02 -4.35 0.99
C PHE A 45 -9.24 -4.42 0.04
N GLN A 46 -9.35 -5.49 -0.73
CA GLN A 46 -10.41 -5.69 -1.71
C GLN A 46 -11.73 -6.18 -1.10
N ARG A 47 -11.65 -6.99 -0.03
CA ARG A 47 -12.83 -7.66 0.53
C ARG A 47 -13.50 -6.90 1.67
N GLU A 48 -12.73 -6.17 2.46
CA GLU A 48 -13.24 -5.52 3.66
C GLU A 48 -13.83 -4.13 3.36
N GLU A 49 -14.87 -3.78 4.12
CA GLU A 49 -15.46 -2.44 4.11
C GLU A 49 -14.60 -1.48 4.95
N LEU A 50 -13.51 -1.02 4.33
CA LEU A 50 -12.55 -0.12 4.98
C LEU A 50 -12.95 1.35 4.85
N LEU A 51 -12.78 2.10 5.94
CA LEU A 51 -12.89 3.56 5.94
C LEU A 51 -11.73 4.20 5.17
N PRO A 52 -11.87 5.46 4.69
CA PRO A 52 -10.83 6.13 3.91
C PRO A 52 -9.45 6.13 4.57
N THR A 53 -9.37 6.34 5.88
CA THR A 53 -8.11 6.31 6.64
C THR A 53 -7.48 4.92 6.63
N GLN A 54 -8.26 3.86 6.85
CA GLN A 54 -7.77 2.48 6.82
C GLN A 54 -7.29 2.09 5.42
N ARG A 55 -8.01 2.52 4.38
CA ARG A 55 -7.58 2.30 2.99
C ARG A 55 -6.27 3.00 2.68
N PHE A 56 -6.07 4.21 3.18
CA PHE A 56 -4.82 4.94 3.00
C PHE A 56 -3.65 4.18 3.63
N GLU A 57 -3.73 3.87 4.92
CA GLU A 57 -2.68 3.13 5.64
C GLU A 57 -2.39 1.75 5.03
N LEU A 58 -3.44 1.02 4.64
CA LEU A 58 -3.27 -0.30 4.02
C LEU A 58 -2.70 -0.23 2.60
N ALA A 59 -2.99 0.84 1.84
CA ALA A 59 -2.37 1.05 0.54
C ALA A 59 -0.85 1.27 0.67
N ASP A 60 -0.41 1.99 1.70
CA ASP A 60 1.02 2.13 2.00
C ASP A 60 1.65 0.80 2.38
N LEU A 61 1.02 0.04 3.28
CA LEU A 61 1.48 -1.30 3.66
C LEU A 61 1.61 -2.24 2.46
N ILE A 62 0.65 -2.20 1.52
CA ILE A 62 0.71 -3.00 0.28
C ILE A 62 1.93 -2.62 -0.56
N LEU A 63 2.21 -1.32 -0.72
CA LEU A 63 3.37 -0.87 -1.50
C LEU A 63 4.68 -1.19 -0.78
N ALA A 64 4.77 -0.96 0.53
CA ALA A 64 5.94 -1.32 1.32
C ALA A 64 6.23 -2.83 1.25
N SER A 65 5.20 -3.66 1.41
CA SER A 65 5.32 -5.13 1.31
C SER A 65 5.67 -5.59 -0.11
N ALA A 66 5.17 -4.91 -1.14
CA ALA A 66 5.59 -5.18 -2.51
C ALA A 66 7.07 -4.83 -2.73
N ASN A 67 7.59 -3.79 -2.07
CA ASN A 67 9.01 -3.49 -2.10
C ASN A 67 9.85 -4.59 -1.43
N GLU A 68 9.46 -5.04 -0.24
CA GLU A 68 10.14 -6.15 0.46
C GLU A 68 10.19 -7.43 -0.39
N ARG A 69 9.05 -7.81 -1.00
CA ARG A 69 8.99 -8.97 -1.91
C ARG A 69 9.99 -8.84 -3.06
N LEU A 70 10.13 -7.65 -3.65
CA LEU A 70 11.10 -7.40 -4.73
C LEU A 70 12.55 -7.44 -4.24
N LEU A 71 12.84 -6.97 -3.02
CA LEU A 71 14.17 -7.03 -2.41
C LEU A 71 14.62 -8.48 -2.18
N GLU A 72 13.69 -9.37 -1.87
CA GLU A 72 13.92 -10.81 -1.78
C GLU A 72 14.09 -11.50 -3.15
N GLY A 73 13.98 -10.74 -4.24
CA GLY A 73 14.10 -11.24 -5.61
C GLY A 73 12.85 -11.98 -6.09
N LEU A 74 11.72 -11.80 -5.42
CA LEU A 74 10.44 -12.39 -5.80
C LEU A 74 9.65 -11.44 -6.72
N ASP A 75 8.83 -12.01 -7.59
CA ASP A 75 8.02 -11.22 -8.53
C ASP A 75 6.80 -10.59 -7.84
N VAL A 76 6.41 -9.41 -8.32
CA VAL A 76 5.19 -8.69 -7.92
C VAL A 76 4.31 -8.48 -9.15
N GLU A 77 3.01 -8.77 -9.01
CA GLU A 77 2.02 -8.51 -10.05
C GLU A 77 1.74 -7.01 -10.22
N ILE A 78 2.57 -6.32 -11.02
CA ILE A 78 2.45 -4.87 -11.22
C ILE A 78 1.09 -4.43 -11.80
N GLU A 79 0.44 -5.28 -12.60
CA GLU A 79 -0.90 -5.00 -13.14
C GLU A 79 -1.99 -4.99 -12.06
N LEU A 80 -1.82 -5.77 -10.99
CA LEU A 80 -2.69 -5.75 -9.82
C LEU A 80 -2.56 -4.40 -9.09
N LEU A 81 -1.33 -3.96 -8.82
CA LEU A 81 -1.07 -2.65 -8.20
C LEU A 81 -1.62 -1.49 -9.05
N LYS A 82 -1.49 -1.56 -10.39
CA LYS A 82 -2.11 -0.57 -11.28
C LYS A 82 -3.63 -0.58 -11.22
N THR A 83 -4.23 -1.76 -11.13
CA THR A 83 -5.69 -1.91 -11.04
C THR A 83 -6.19 -1.32 -9.73
N LEU A 84 -5.55 -1.64 -8.61
CA LEU A 84 -5.83 -1.03 -7.31
C LEU A 84 -5.66 0.49 -7.35
N ALA A 85 -4.60 1.00 -7.99
CA ALA A 85 -4.38 2.43 -8.13
C ALA A 85 -5.51 3.14 -8.89
N ARG A 86 -6.02 2.53 -9.97
CA ARG A 86 -7.12 3.09 -10.77
C ARG A 86 -8.47 3.02 -10.05
N GLU A 87 -8.73 1.91 -9.37
CA GLU A 87 -10.00 1.70 -8.65
C GLU A 87 -10.07 2.53 -7.36
N TYR A 88 -8.92 2.74 -6.70
CA TYR A 88 -8.82 3.36 -5.37
C TYR A 88 -7.83 4.52 -5.35
N ASP A 89 -7.99 5.45 -6.29
CA ASP A 89 -7.12 6.61 -6.52
C ASP A 89 -6.78 7.38 -5.24
N ARG A 90 -7.76 7.68 -4.37
CA ARG A 90 -7.52 8.44 -3.13
C ARG A 90 -6.65 7.72 -2.10
N ALA A 91 -6.65 6.39 -2.12
CA ALA A 91 -5.80 5.60 -1.25
C ALA A 91 -4.40 5.48 -1.86
N PHE A 92 -4.31 5.08 -3.13
CA PHE A 92 -3.03 4.69 -3.73
C PHE A 92 -2.23 5.83 -4.35
N THR A 93 -2.86 6.84 -4.95
CA THR A 93 -2.15 7.86 -5.75
C THR A 93 -1.10 8.63 -4.94
N PRO A 94 -1.39 9.13 -3.72
CA PRO A 94 -0.38 9.80 -2.90
C PRO A 94 0.82 8.90 -2.59
N HIS A 95 0.58 7.63 -2.24
CA HIS A 95 1.67 6.68 -1.98
C HIS A 95 2.45 6.35 -3.26
N ILE A 96 1.78 6.12 -4.38
CA ILE A 96 2.46 5.86 -5.67
C ILE A 96 3.33 7.05 -6.08
N GLU A 97 2.88 8.28 -5.87
CA GLU A 97 3.71 9.48 -6.08
C GLU A 97 4.96 9.47 -5.20
N TYR A 98 4.79 9.25 -3.90
CA TYR A 98 5.87 9.12 -2.92
C TYR A 98 6.87 8.02 -3.32
N TRP A 99 6.41 6.77 -3.41
CA TRP A 99 7.24 5.59 -3.71
C TRP A 99 7.94 5.70 -5.06
N SER A 100 7.29 6.27 -6.08
CA SER A 100 7.93 6.48 -7.39
C SER A 100 9.02 7.56 -7.40
N GLY A 101 9.02 8.44 -6.39
CA GLY A 101 10.00 9.51 -6.22
C GLY A 101 11.29 9.07 -5.52
N LEU A 102 11.33 7.86 -4.95
CA LEU A 102 12.52 7.33 -4.29
C LEU A 102 13.60 7.00 -5.33
N GLU A 103 14.83 7.48 -5.10
CA GLU A 103 15.93 7.42 -6.07
C GLU A 103 16.80 6.16 -5.94
N ASP A 104 16.92 5.62 -4.72
CA ASP A 104 17.70 4.41 -4.45
C ASP A 104 16.92 3.18 -4.94
N GLU A 105 17.25 2.67 -6.13
CA GLU A 105 16.58 1.50 -6.71
C GLU A 105 17.04 0.17 -6.08
N ASP A 106 18.16 0.17 -5.36
CA ASP A 106 18.66 -1.03 -4.67
C ASP A 106 17.92 -1.23 -3.33
N GLU A 107 17.60 -0.14 -2.63
CA GLU A 107 16.74 -0.15 -1.43
C GLU A 107 15.25 -0.13 -1.77
N PHE A 108 14.87 0.56 -2.85
CA PHE A 108 13.47 0.73 -3.27
C PHE A 108 13.23 0.27 -4.71
N PRO A 109 13.38 -1.02 -5.03
CA PRO A 109 13.16 -1.55 -6.38
C PRO A 109 11.75 -1.29 -6.92
N LEU A 110 10.74 -1.15 -6.04
CA LEU A 110 9.38 -0.79 -6.42
C LEU A 110 9.32 0.58 -7.12
N SER A 111 10.16 1.53 -6.71
CA SER A 111 10.20 2.89 -7.26
C SER A 111 10.43 2.87 -8.79
N ARG A 112 11.35 2.02 -9.24
CA ARG A 112 11.68 1.80 -10.66
C ARG A 112 10.49 1.25 -11.42
N LEU A 113 9.78 0.27 -10.85
CA LEU A 113 8.60 -0.32 -11.47
C LEU A 113 7.50 0.73 -11.64
N LEU A 114 7.20 1.49 -10.57
CA LEU A 114 6.18 2.55 -10.61
C LEU A 114 6.52 3.69 -11.60
N ARG A 115 7.81 4.02 -11.79
CA ARG A 115 8.21 4.99 -12.83
C ARG A 115 7.97 4.48 -14.24
N ARG A 116 8.29 3.21 -14.51
CA ARG A 116 8.08 2.59 -15.83
C ARG A 116 6.62 2.57 -16.23
N THR A 117 5.73 2.37 -15.26
CA THR A 117 4.28 2.34 -15.51
C THR A 117 3.71 3.72 -15.81
N LYS A 118 4.21 4.78 -15.18
CA LYS A 118 3.88 6.18 -15.54
C LYS A 118 4.33 6.56 -16.96
N GLY A 119 5.47 6.02 -17.42
CA GLY A 119 6.03 6.31 -18.74
C GLY A 119 5.25 5.70 -19.92
N SER A 120 4.60 4.54 -19.74
CA SER A 120 3.84 3.88 -20.81
C SER A 120 2.52 4.57 -21.19
N SER A 121 2.03 5.51 -20.38
CA SER A 121 0.78 6.24 -20.67
C SER A 121 0.95 7.49 -21.54
N ARG A 122 2.18 7.82 -21.97
CA ARG A 122 2.46 8.98 -22.85
C ARG A 122 2.64 8.66 -24.34
N ALA A 123 2.60 7.39 -24.75
CA ALA A 123 2.75 6.98 -26.15
C ALA A 123 1.39 6.58 -26.77
N SER A 124 0.41 7.47 -26.79
CA SER A 124 -0.83 7.38 -27.58
C SER A 124 -1.61 8.70 -27.52
N ARG A 125 -1.05 9.77 -28.09
CA ARG A 125 -1.81 10.94 -28.57
C ARG A 125 -1.12 11.52 -29.79
#